data_AF-A0A1J3CM47-F1
#
_entry.id   AF-A0A1J3CM47-F1
#
_cell.length_a   1.000
_cell.length_b   1.000
_cell.length_c   1.000
_cell.angle_alpha   90.00
_cell.angle_beta   90.00
_cell.angle_gamma   90.00
#
_symmetry.space_group_name_H-M   'P 1'
#
loop_
_entity.id
_entity.type
_entity.pdbx_description
1 polymer ?
#
loop_
_entity_poly.entity_id
_entity_poly.type
_entity_poly.pdbx_seq_one_letter_code
_entity_poly.pdbx_strand_id
1 'polypeptide(L)'
;CPWKGERFPCHGCNLLSQCCSSYEFCVSCCLSPTRTVLEKVVKVRVAKPATAGTYKTVFDFCAGRCRHNSESVIHENAYHSKFHHCFSLTSNASGANLTQVETRLLGIDVIVGRQGDSCDAVCKSRGKLCVMNKLSLLNQCDVMQRYMSCNGSCLASAGADQPAEVVDDAPRDLYPGACLYTRTQSMLSCDGSHQYTRRLCPCA
;
A
#
# COMPACT_ATOMS: atom_id res chain seq x y z
N CYS A 1 13.32 -5.90 37.83
CA CYS A 1 12.30 -5.14 37.08
C CYS A 1 11.57 -6.08 36.12
N PRO A 2 10.29 -6.44 36.32
CA PRO A 2 9.56 -7.19 35.31
C PRO A 2 9.09 -6.16 34.27
N TRP A 3 9.87 -5.97 33.21
CA TRP A 3 9.36 -5.28 32.03
C TRP A 3 8.21 -6.14 31.51
N LYS A 4 6.96 -5.65 31.61
CA LYS A 4 5.85 -6.16 30.81
C LYS A 4 6.16 -5.82 29.35
N GLY A 5 7.08 -6.58 28.75
CA GLY A 5 7.38 -6.49 27.34
C GLY A 5 6.15 -6.95 26.57
N GLU A 6 5.63 -6.07 25.72
CA GLU A 6 4.60 -6.47 24.77
C GLU A 6 5.13 -7.63 23.93
N ARG A 7 4.33 -8.68 23.75
CA ARG A 7 4.68 -9.79 22.87
C ARG A 7 4.38 -9.36 21.43
N PHE A 8 5.33 -9.59 20.53
CA PHE A 8 5.22 -9.29 19.10
C PHE A 8 5.06 -7.79 18.74
N PRO A 9 5.89 -6.87 19.27
CA PRO A 9 5.82 -5.46 18.93
C PRO A 9 6.04 -5.20 17.42
N CYS A 10 5.15 -4.42 16.83
CA CYS A 10 5.21 -4.00 15.42
C CYS A 10 5.48 -2.49 15.25
N HIS A 11 5.85 -1.77 16.32
CA HIS A 11 5.99 -0.29 16.30
C HIS A 11 7.00 0.24 15.27
N GLY A 12 8.03 -0.54 14.93
CA GLY A 12 9.00 -0.21 13.88
C GLY A 12 8.68 -0.80 12.51
N CYS A 13 7.45 -1.25 12.29
CA CYS A 13 7.01 -1.90 11.06
C CYS A 13 5.92 -1.09 10.36
N ASN A 14 6.06 -0.93 9.05
CA ASN A 14 4.95 -0.56 8.21
C ASN A 14 4.09 -1.83 7.99
N LEU A 15 2.92 -1.85 8.62
CA LEU A 15 2.01 -2.99 8.62
C LEU A 15 1.44 -3.34 7.23
N LEU A 16 1.53 -2.41 6.28
CA LEU A 16 0.99 -2.57 4.94
C LEU A 16 1.99 -3.17 3.96
N SER A 17 3.23 -2.66 3.96
CA SER A 17 4.32 -3.30 3.22
C SER A 17 4.84 -4.57 3.93
N GLN A 18 4.45 -4.77 5.19
CA GLN A 18 4.97 -5.81 6.08
C GLN A 18 6.50 -5.78 6.14
N CYS A 19 7.03 -4.56 6.07
CA CYS A 19 8.45 -4.25 6.13
C CYS A 19 8.75 -3.40 7.34
N CYS A 20 9.89 -3.62 7.95
CA CYS A 20 10.30 -3.01 9.20
C CYS A 20 11.67 -2.35 9.07
N SER A 21 11.90 -1.38 9.93
CA SER A 21 13.16 -0.64 10.01
C SER A 21 14.30 -1.45 10.64
N SER A 22 13.97 -2.50 11.39
CA SER A 22 14.94 -3.42 11.99
C SER A 22 14.51 -4.87 11.80
N TYR A 23 15.50 -5.75 11.83
CA TYR A 23 15.30 -7.19 11.75
C TYR A 23 14.50 -7.70 12.95
N GLU A 24 14.76 -7.19 14.14
CA GLU A 24 14.14 -7.57 15.40
C GLU A 24 12.66 -7.23 15.40
N PHE A 25 12.28 -6.03 14.95
CA PHE A 25 10.87 -5.66 14.78
C PHE A 25 10.20 -6.52 13.71
N CYS A 26 10.89 -6.83 12.61
CA CYS A 26 10.36 -7.71 11.57
C CYS A 26 10.04 -9.11 12.09
N VAL A 27 11.00 -9.78 12.74
CA VAL A 27 10.81 -11.14 13.25
C VAL A 27 9.73 -11.15 14.32
N SER A 28 9.76 -10.18 15.24
CA SER A 28 8.78 -10.10 16.32
C SER A 28 7.37 -9.85 15.79
N CYS A 29 7.18 -8.92 14.87
CA CYS A 29 5.89 -8.62 14.26
C CYS A 29 5.37 -9.80 13.41
N CYS A 30 6.26 -10.46 12.67
CA CYS A 30 5.93 -11.63 11.84
C CYS A 30 5.45 -12.82 12.67
N LEU A 31 6.02 -13.05 13.86
CA LEU A 31 5.64 -14.14 14.75
C LEU A 31 4.22 -14.00 15.33
N SER A 32 3.60 -12.83 15.21
CA SER A 32 2.25 -12.61 15.68
C SER A 32 1.26 -13.54 14.95
N PRO A 33 0.41 -14.30 15.68
CA PRO A 33 -0.60 -15.18 15.07
C PRO A 33 -1.61 -14.43 14.19
N THR A 34 -1.78 -13.13 14.43
CA THR A 34 -2.64 -12.25 13.61
C THR A 34 -2.02 -11.91 12.25
N ARG A 35 -0.70 -12.08 12.10
CA ARG A 35 0.06 -11.73 10.89
C ARG A 35 0.43 -12.96 10.09
N THR A 36 0.85 -14.02 10.76
CA THR A 36 1.37 -15.22 10.09
C THR A 36 0.72 -16.47 10.66
N VAL A 37 0.03 -17.22 9.79
CA VAL A 37 -0.63 -18.48 10.15
C VAL A 37 0.26 -19.66 9.73
N LEU A 38 0.49 -20.60 10.65
CA LEU A 38 1.40 -21.75 10.45
C LEU A 38 1.09 -22.53 9.16
N GLU A 39 -0.18 -22.75 8.83
CA GLU A 39 -0.62 -23.49 7.64
C GLU A 39 -0.19 -22.82 6.32
N LYS A 40 -0.04 -21.48 6.34
CA LYS A 40 0.44 -20.71 5.18
C LYS A 40 1.96 -20.74 5.09
N VAL A 41 2.67 -20.93 6.20
CA VAL A 41 4.14 -20.90 6.27
C VAL A 41 4.77 -22.21 5.80
N VAL A 42 4.24 -23.35 6.25
CA VAL A 42 4.85 -24.68 5.96
C VAL A 42 4.82 -25.03 4.46
N LYS A 43 3.96 -24.35 3.70
CA LYS A 43 3.84 -24.50 2.24
C LYS A 43 4.80 -23.61 1.44
N VAL A 44 5.52 -22.71 2.11
CA VAL A 44 6.37 -21.71 1.46
C VAL A 44 7.80 -22.25 1.34
N ARG A 45 8.37 -22.13 0.14
CA ARG A 45 9.75 -22.54 -0.14
C ARG A 45 10.72 -21.52 0.43
N VAL A 46 11.84 -22.02 0.94
CA VAL A 46 12.90 -21.22 1.57
C VAL A 46 13.63 -20.33 0.55
N ALA A 47 13.68 -20.74 -0.73
CA ALA A 47 14.36 -20.01 -1.79
C ALA A 47 13.67 -20.19 -3.15
N LYS A 48 14.08 -19.38 -4.14
CA LYS A 48 13.57 -19.42 -5.53
C LYS A 48 13.78 -20.76 -6.28
N PRO A 49 14.88 -21.52 -6.09
CA PRO A 49 15.07 -22.78 -6.80
C PRO A 49 13.96 -23.80 -6.51
N ALA A 50 13.56 -24.56 -7.52
CA ALA A 50 12.50 -25.57 -7.38
C ALA A 50 12.82 -26.70 -6.40
N THR A 51 14.11 -26.89 -6.10
CA THR A 51 14.66 -27.88 -5.16
C THR A 51 14.74 -27.38 -3.71
N ALA A 52 14.38 -26.13 -3.44
CA ALA A 52 14.46 -25.56 -2.10
C ALA A 52 13.43 -26.19 -1.16
N GLY A 53 13.87 -26.56 0.04
CA GLY A 53 13.01 -27.07 1.10
C GLY A 53 11.97 -26.03 1.58
N THR A 54 11.04 -26.46 2.42
CA THR A 54 10.05 -25.60 3.06
C THR A 54 10.42 -25.26 4.50
N TYR A 55 9.79 -24.22 5.05
CA TYR A 55 9.98 -23.85 6.45
C TYR A 55 9.30 -24.83 7.40
N LYS A 56 9.99 -25.22 8.48
CA LYS A 56 9.49 -26.17 9.49
C LYS A 56 8.65 -25.49 10.57
N THR A 57 8.99 -24.26 10.92
CA THR A 57 8.30 -23.48 11.96
C THR A 57 8.01 -22.04 11.50
N VAL A 58 7.06 -21.37 12.16
CA VAL A 58 6.78 -19.93 11.92
C VAL A 58 8.02 -19.08 12.23
N PHE A 59 8.81 -19.48 13.23
CA PHE A 59 10.04 -18.79 13.58
C PHE A 59 11.08 -18.86 12.46
N ASP A 60 11.32 -20.04 11.89
CA ASP A 60 12.28 -20.20 10.79
C ASP A 60 11.88 -19.39 9.56
N PHE A 61 10.57 -19.31 9.30
CA PHE A 61 10.01 -18.48 8.25
C PHE A 61 10.28 -16.99 8.49
N CYS A 62 9.91 -16.48 9.66
CA CYS A 62 10.10 -15.08 10.00
C CYS A 62 11.59 -14.69 10.02
N ALA A 63 12.43 -15.50 10.66
CA ALA A 63 13.88 -15.30 10.71
C ALA A 63 14.53 -15.36 9.32
N GLY A 64 14.06 -16.25 8.45
CA GLY A 64 14.56 -16.36 7.08
C GLY A 64 14.10 -15.21 6.19
N ARG A 65 12.83 -14.83 6.26
CA ARG A 65 12.23 -13.84 5.35
C ARG A 65 12.64 -12.40 5.69
N CYS A 66 12.77 -12.08 6.97
CA CYS A 66 13.18 -10.77 7.46
C CYS A 66 14.64 -10.42 7.16
N ARG A 67 15.46 -11.36 6.69
CA ARG A 67 16.81 -11.05 6.22
C ARG A 67 16.72 -10.21 4.94
N HIS A 68 17.65 -9.27 4.81
CA HIS A 68 17.81 -8.45 3.62
C HIS A 68 17.88 -9.33 2.36
N ASN A 69 16.99 -9.07 1.39
CA ASN A 69 16.95 -9.78 0.12
C ASN A 69 17.54 -8.92 -1.00
N SER A 70 17.97 -9.54 -2.10
CA SER A 70 18.48 -8.82 -3.28
C SER A 70 17.43 -7.92 -3.95
N GLU A 71 16.17 -8.04 -3.55
CA GLU A 71 15.03 -7.22 -4.00
C GLU A 71 14.92 -5.90 -3.21
N SER A 72 15.59 -5.80 -2.06
CA SER A 72 15.63 -4.61 -1.20
C SER A 72 16.81 -3.67 -1.49
N VAL A 73 17.70 -4.05 -2.41
CA VAL A 73 18.96 -3.35 -2.73
C VAL A 73 18.94 -2.86 -4.17
N ILE A 74 19.21 -1.56 -4.38
CA ILE A 74 19.14 -0.91 -5.71
C ILE A 74 20.50 -1.01 -6.44
N HIS A 75 21.60 -0.76 -5.72
CA HIS A 75 23.00 -1.01 -6.11
C HIS A 75 23.88 -0.83 -4.86
N GLU A 76 24.96 -1.61 -4.70
CA GLU A 76 26.01 -1.45 -3.66
C GLU A 76 25.51 -0.96 -2.29
N ASN A 77 24.65 -1.76 -1.63
CA ASN A 77 24.14 -1.53 -0.27
C ASN A 77 23.19 -0.32 -0.08
N ALA A 78 22.72 0.32 -1.15
CA ALA A 78 21.66 1.33 -1.07
C ALA A 78 20.27 0.67 -1.04
N TYR A 79 19.57 0.78 0.09
CA TYR A 79 18.23 0.23 0.28
C TYR A 79 17.14 1.13 -0.31
N HIS A 80 16.09 0.53 -0.89
CA HIS A 80 14.94 1.24 -1.45
C HIS A 80 14.14 2.05 -0.41
N SER A 81 14.28 1.71 0.87
CA SER A 81 13.61 2.38 1.98
C SER A 81 14.35 2.11 3.30
N LYS A 82 14.10 2.96 4.30
CA LYS A 82 14.46 2.68 5.70
C LYS A 82 13.79 1.39 6.20
N PHE A 83 12.66 0.99 5.62
CA PHE A 83 11.96 -0.26 5.94
C PHE A 83 12.35 -1.38 4.95
N HIS A 84 13.47 -2.06 5.20
CA HIS A 84 14.05 -3.05 4.29
C HIS A 84 14.00 -4.50 4.81
N HIS A 85 13.54 -4.70 6.05
CA HIS A 85 13.31 -6.04 6.59
C HIS A 85 11.85 -6.45 6.41
N CYS A 86 11.55 -7.28 5.41
CA CYS A 86 10.17 -7.62 5.06
C CYS A 86 9.85 -9.08 5.34
N PHE A 87 8.67 -9.36 5.90
CA PHE A 87 8.20 -10.73 6.15
C PHE A 87 7.01 -11.15 5.28
N SER A 88 6.60 -10.28 4.34
CA SER A 88 5.50 -10.61 3.47
C SER A 88 5.76 -11.91 2.71
N LEU A 89 4.75 -12.77 2.75
CA LEU A 89 4.56 -13.76 1.72
C LEU A 89 4.32 -12.95 0.46
N THR A 90 5.35 -12.75 -0.36
CA THR A 90 5.18 -12.49 -1.80
C THR A 90 4.23 -13.57 -2.28
N SER A 91 2.95 -13.21 -2.28
CA SER A 91 1.90 -14.12 -2.59
C SER A 91 1.99 -14.23 -4.10
N ASN A 92 2.10 -15.44 -4.61
CA ASN A 92 1.64 -15.70 -5.97
C ASN A 92 0.13 -15.38 -6.16
N ALA A 93 -0.52 -14.72 -5.18
CA ALA A 93 -1.82 -14.07 -5.26
C ALA A 93 -1.79 -12.52 -5.35
N SER A 94 -0.65 -11.84 -5.10
CA SER A 94 -0.52 -10.39 -5.33
C SER A 94 0.14 -10.04 -6.67
N GLY A 95 0.87 -10.98 -7.27
CA GLY A 95 1.30 -10.85 -8.68
C GLY A 95 0.15 -10.97 -9.69
N ALA A 96 -0.97 -11.61 -9.32
CA ALA A 96 -2.14 -11.75 -10.19
C ALA A 96 -3.03 -10.49 -10.20
N ASN A 97 -3.19 -9.80 -9.06
CA ASN A 97 -3.97 -8.56 -8.99
C ASN A 97 -3.20 -7.35 -9.52
N LEU A 98 -1.88 -7.28 -9.32
CA LEU A 98 -1.07 -6.15 -9.79
C LEU A 98 -1.04 -6.09 -11.32
N THR A 99 -0.75 -7.22 -11.97
CA THR A 99 -0.81 -7.35 -13.43
C THR A 99 -2.22 -7.14 -13.97
N GLN A 100 -3.27 -7.55 -13.28
CA GLN A 100 -4.65 -7.28 -13.68
C GLN A 100 -5.03 -5.80 -13.55
N VAL A 101 -4.61 -5.10 -12.49
CA VAL A 101 -4.87 -3.66 -12.33
C VAL A 101 -4.10 -2.86 -13.38
N GLU A 102 -2.82 -3.17 -13.61
CA GLU A 102 -2.02 -2.56 -14.68
C GLU A 102 -2.63 -2.82 -16.06
N THR A 103 -3.07 -4.06 -16.33
CA THR A 103 -3.77 -4.40 -17.58
C THR A 103 -5.09 -3.62 -17.71
N ARG A 104 -5.84 -3.45 -16.63
CA ARG A 104 -7.11 -2.71 -16.63
C ARG A 104 -6.93 -1.20 -16.73
N LEU A 105 -5.74 -0.68 -16.43
CA LEU A 105 -5.34 0.72 -16.58
C LEU A 105 -4.53 0.97 -17.86
N LEU A 106 -4.39 -0.01 -18.75
CA LEU A 106 -3.76 0.20 -20.06
C LEU A 106 -4.47 1.32 -20.83
N GLY A 107 -3.70 2.30 -21.30
CA GLY A 107 -4.20 3.47 -22.00
C GLY A 107 -4.85 4.54 -21.11
N ILE A 108 -4.78 4.40 -19.78
CA ILE A 108 -5.26 5.39 -18.81
C ILE A 108 -4.06 6.12 -18.20
N ASP A 109 -4.04 7.44 -18.33
CA ASP A 109 -3.13 8.29 -17.59
C ASP A 109 -3.69 8.51 -16.18
N VAL A 110 -2.99 8.03 -15.17
CA VAL A 110 -3.34 8.29 -13.77
C VAL A 110 -2.63 9.56 -13.32
N ILE A 111 -3.40 10.60 -13.00
CA ILE A 111 -2.87 11.94 -12.69
C ILE A 111 -3.35 12.36 -11.29
N VAL A 112 -2.43 12.87 -10.48
CA VAL A 112 -2.75 13.55 -9.22
C VAL A 112 -3.13 15.00 -9.52
N GLY A 113 -4.36 15.39 -9.20
CA GLY A 113 -4.85 16.75 -9.36
C GLY A 113 -4.23 17.74 -8.37
N ARG A 114 -4.47 19.04 -8.59
CA ARG A 114 -4.18 20.03 -7.54
C ARG A 114 -5.30 20.01 -6.49
N GLN A 115 -5.02 20.67 -5.37
CA GLN A 115 -5.99 20.89 -4.32
C GLN A 115 -7.26 21.54 -4.89
N GLY A 116 -8.43 20.95 -4.61
CA GLY A 116 -9.72 21.47 -5.08
C GLY A 116 -10.06 21.22 -6.55
N ASP A 117 -9.18 20.60 -7.34
CA ASP A 117 -9.49 20.27 -8.73
C ASP A 117 -10.42 19.03 -8.80
N SER A 118 -11.40 19.07 -9.71
CA SER A 118 -12.15 17.89 -10.11
C SER A 118 -11.37 17.07 -11.16
N CYS A 119 -11.68 15.79 -11.32
CA CYS A 119 -11.02 14.98 -12.33
C CYS A 119 -11.33 15.44 -13.76
N ASP A 120 -12.52 16.01 -14.00
CA ASP A 120 -12.83 16.64 -15.29
C ASP A 120 -11.87 17.80 -15.61
N ALA A 121 -11.59 18.66 -14.63
CA ALA A 121 -10.64 19.76 -14.80
C ALA A 121 -9.19 19.25 -15.02
N VAL A 122 -8.78 18.25 -14.23
CA VAL A 122 -7.44 17.63 -14.34
C VAL A 122 -7.24 17.02 -15.71
N CYS A 123 -8.16 16.18 -16.19
CA CYS A 123 -8.03 15.51 -17.48
C CYS A 123 -8.09 16.52 -18.63
N LYS A 124 -9.01 17.48 -18.56
CA LYS A 124 -9.14 18.53 -19.59
C LYS A 124 -7.86 19.36 -19.74
N SER A 125 -7.12 19.60 -18.65
CA SER A 125 -5.83 20.31 -18.69
C SER A 125 -4.75 19.57 -19.50
N ARG A 126 -4.92 18.26 -19.69
CA ARG A 126 -4.05 17.40 -20.51
C ARG A 126 -4.66 17.05 -21.87
N GLY A 127 -5.76 17.69 -22.26
CA GLY A 127 -6.47 17.38 -23.51
C GLY A 127 -7.17 16.01 -23.50
N LYS A 128 -7.50 15.49 -22.32
CA LYS A 128 -8.11 14.17 -22.08
C LYS A 128 -9.46 14.29 -21.39
N LEU A 129 -10.20 13.19 -21.30
CA LEU A 129 -11.46 13.10 -20.57
C LEU A 129 -11.33 12.19 -19.35
N CYS A 130 -12.13 12.46 -18.31
CA CYS A 130 -12.17 11.61 -17.12
C CYS A 130 -12.87 10.28 -17.44
N VAL A 131 -12.27 9.17 -17.02
CA VAL A 131 -12.76 7.82 -17.29
C VAL A 131 -13.43 7.26 -16.03
N MET A 132 -14.70 7.60 -15.85
CA MET A 132 -15.49 7.29 -14.65
C MET A 132 -15.40 5.82 -14.20
N ASN A 133 -15.48 4.87 -15.14
CA ASN A 133 -15.47 3.43 -14.82
C ASN A 133 -14.12 2.91 -14.27
N LYS A 134 -13.05 3.73 -14.32
CA LYS A 134 -11.73 3.42 -13.75
C LYS A 134 -11.54 4.00 -12.36
N LEU A 135 -12.42 4.89 -11.89
CA LEU A 135 -12.33 5.44 -10.52
C LEU A 135 -12.42 4.34 -9.46
N SER A 136 -13.20 3.28 -9.69
CA SER A 136 -13.29 2.14 -8.77
C SER A 136 -11.98 1.34 -8.64
N LEU A 137 -11.14 1.37 -9.67
CA LEU A 137 -9.80 0.77 -9.63
C LEU A 137 -8.84 1.65 -8.83
N LEU A 138 -8.94 2.97 -8.99
CA LEU A 138 -8.13 3.94 -8.26
C LEU A 138 -8.55 4.10 -6.79
N ASN A 139 -9.81 3.82 -6.47
CA ASN A 139 -10.40 3.90 -5.13
C ASN A 139 -10.02 2.68 -4.26
N GLN A 140 -8.75 2.32 -4.27
CA GLN A 140 -8.16 1.26 -3.46
C GLN A 140 -6.88 1.83 -2.84
N CYS A 141 -6.72 1.66 -1.53
CA CYS A 141 -5.60 2.26 -0.79
C CYS A 141 -4.24 1.86 -1.37
N ASP A 142 -4.08 0.60 -1.78
CA ASP A 142 -2.85 0.08 -2.38
C ASP A 142 -2.55 0.67 -3.76
N VAL A 143 -3.56 1.18 -4.47
CA VAL A 143 -3.38 1.91 -5.73
C VAL A 143 -3.04 3.37 -5.43
N MET A 144 -3.80 4.02 -4.53
CA MET A 144 -3.57 5.42 -4.15
C MET A 144 -2.14 5.65 -3.67
N GLN A 145 -1.61 4.78 -2.81
CA GLN A 145 -0.26 4.88 -2.24
C GLN A 145 0.89 4.73 -3.26
N ARG A 146 0.60 4.35 -4.50
CA ARG A 146 1.62 4.35 -5.58
C ARG A 146 1.81 5.72 -6.18
N TYR A 147 0.79 6.58 -6.06
CA TYR A 147 0.77 7.92 -6.65
C TYR A 147 0.77 9.02 -5.58
N MET A 148 0.38 8.69 -4.34
CA MET A 148 0.19 9.60 -3.22
C MET A 148 0.98 9.10 -2.00
N SER A 149 1.31 10.00 -1.07
CA SER A 149 2.09 9.65 0.12
C SER A 149 1.23 8.94 1.16
N CYS A 150 -0.01 9.39 1.33
CA CYS A 150 -1.03 8.88 2.27
C CYS A 150 -0.59 8.84 3.74
N ASN A 151 0.64 9.26 4.09
CA ASN A 151 1.25 9.20 5.43
C ASN A 151 0.94 7.91 6.22
N GLY A 152 0.90 6.77 5.51
CA GLY A 152 0.57 5.46 6.09
C GLY A 152 -0.88 5.27 6.54
N SER A 153 -1.77 6.20 6.23
CA SER A 153 -3.17 6.23 6.67
C SER A 153 -4.13 6.25 5.48
N CYS A 154 -5.04 5.28 5.43
CA CYS A 154 -6.14 5.23 4.47
C CYS A 154 -7.47 5.10 5.22
N LEU A 155 -8.38 6.03 4.99
CA LEU A 155 -9.63 6.14 5.72
C LEU A 155 -10.82 6.00 4.78
N ALA A 156 -11.76 5.14 5.16
CA ALA A 156 -13.05 5.05 4.48
C ALA A 156 -13.90 6.26 4.88
N SER A 157 -14.42 7.00 3.91
CA SER A 157 -15.33 8.11 4.18
C SER A 157 -16.35 8.26 3.04
N ALA A 158 -17.19 9.30 3.12
CA ALA A 158 -18.18 9.62 2.10
C ALA A 158 -17.85 11.01 1.54
N GLY A 159 -17.48 11.05 0.26
CA GLY A 159 -17.14 12.28 -0.44
C GLY A 159 -17.05 12.04 -1.94
N ALA A 160 -17.60 12.95 -2.74
CA ALA A 160 -17.58 12.87 -4.20
C ALA A 160 -16.18 13.17 -4.78
N ASP A 161 -15.31 13.77 -3.98
CA ASP A 161 -13.92 14.04 -4.29
C ASP A 161 -13.03 12.78 -4.20
N GLN A 162 -13.53 11.68 -3.65
CA GLN A 162 -12.74 10.47 -3.45
C GLN A 162 -12.62 9.66 -4.76
N PRO A 163 -11.49 8.99 -5.03
CA PRO A 163 -10.29 8.85 -4.19
C PRO A 163 -9.40 10.10 -4.17
N ALA A 164 -8.97 10.52 -2.98
CA ALA A 164 -8.14 11.71 -2.81
C ALA A 164 -7.21 11.63 -1.60
N GLU A 165 -6.15 12.42 -1.60
CA GLU A 165 -5.30 12.65 -0.43
C GLU A 165 -5.62 14.00 0.18
N VAL A 166 -5.71 14.05 1.50
CA VAL A 166 -5.92 15.29 2.26
C VAL A 166 -4.62 16.08 2.26
N VAL A 167 -4.68 17.36 1.92
CA VAL A 167 -3.50 18.24 1.92
C VAL A 167 -2.97 18.47 3.34
N ASP A 168 -1.66 18.73 3.46
CA ASP A 168 -0.98 18.85 4.76
C ASP A 168 -1.43 20.07 5.58
N ASP A 169 -1.93 21.12 4.93
CA ASP A 169 -2.41 22.36 5.55
C ASP A 169 -3.90 22.31 5.93
N ALA A 170 -4.57 21.16 5.73
CA ALA A 170 -5.95 20.98 6.14
C ALA A 170 -6.12 21.03 7.69
N PRO A 171 -7.31 21.40 8.19
CA PRO A 171 -7.67 21.25 9.60
C PRO A 171 -7.36 19.85 10.14
N ARG A 172 -6.88 19.77 11.39
CA ARG A 172 -6.41 18.51 12.00
C ARG A 172 -7.48 17.43 12.07
N ASP A 173 -8.73 17.83 12.23
CA ASP A 173 -9.92 16.97 12.26
C ASP A 173 -10.23 16.31 10.90
N LEU A 174 -9.62 16.80 9.82
CA LEU A 174 -9.74 16.22 8.48
C LEU A 174 -8.62 15.23 8.12
N TYR A 175 -7.75 14.89 9.07
CA TYR A 175 -6.65 13.93 8.88
C TYR A 175 -5.66 14.33 7.77
N PRO A 176 -4.92 15.45 7.92
CA PRO A 176 -3.93 15.89 6.93
C PRO A 176 -2.95 14.79 6.52
N GLY A 177 -2.71 14.67 5.21
CA GLY A 177 -1.85 13.66 4.61
C GLY A 177 -2.45 12.26 4.52
N ALA A 178 -3.66 12.00 5.02
CA ALA A 178 -4.33 10.71 4.86
C ALA A 178 -4.96 10.58 3.47
N CYS A 179 -5.03 9.34 2.96
CA CYS A 179 -5.80 9.02 1.76
C CYS A 179 -7.24 8.62 2.11
N LEU A 180 -8.20 9.18 1.38
CA LEU A 180 -9.62 8.95 1.54
C LEU A 180 -10.17 8.14 0.37
N TYR A 181 -10.90 7.08 0.67
CA TYR A 181 -11.61 6.27 -0.31
C TYR A 181 -13.06 6.06 0.11
N THR A 182 -13.95 5.95 -0.87
CA THR A 182 -15.37 5.72 -0.60
C THR A 182 -15.69 4.23 -0.62
N ARG A 183 -16.60 3.79 0.26
CA ARG A 183 -17.17 2.43 0.19
C ARG A 183 -18.40 2.37 -0.72
N THR A 184 -18.94 3.54 -1.07
CA THR A 184 -20.17 3.66 -1.84
C THR A 184 -19.83 3.96 -3.29
N GLN A 185 -19.89 2.94 -4.14
CA GLN A 185 -19.46 3.05 -5.54
C GLN A 185 -20.27 4.09 -6.34
N SER A 186 -21.52 4.34 -5.96
CA SER A 186 -22.36 5.39 -6.57
C SER A 186 -21.94 6.82 -6.22
N MET A 187 -21.03 7.02 -5.25
CA MET A 187 -20.48 8.35 -4.92
C MET A 187 -19.26 8.71 -5.78
N LEU A 188 -18.67 7.77 -6.52
CA LEU A 188 -17.55 8.06 -7.40
C LEU A 188 -18.03 8.98 -8.53
N SER A 189 -17.41 10.15 -8.66
CA SER A 189 -17.74 11.12 -9.70
C SER A 189 -16.50 11.81 -10.29
N CYS A 190 -16.56 12.23 -11.54
CA CYS A 190 -15.47 12.98 -12.19
C CYS A 190 -15.50 14.47 -11.86
N ASP A 191 -16.69 15.02 -11.61
CA ASP A 191 -16.95 16.43 -11.33
C ASP A 191 -16.76 16.81 -9.86
N GLY A 192 -16.75 15.82 -8.95
CA GLY A 192 -16.57 16.03 -7.53
C GLY A 192 -15.23 16.69 -7.21
N SER A 193 -15.24 17.57 -6.22
CA SER A 193 -14.04 18.26 -5.73
C SER A 193 -14.21 18.62 -4.26
N HIS A 194 -13.09 18.86 -3.58
CA HIS A 194 -13.09 19.32 -2.20
C HIS A 194 -11.87 20.20 -1.93
N GLN A 195 -12.08 21.29 -1.20
CA GLN A 195 -11.06 22.32 -0.98
C GLN A 195 -9.82 21.84 -0.23
N TYR A 196 -9.91 20.72 0.50
CA TYR A 196 -8.81 20.16 1.30
C TYR A 196 -8.28 18.83 0.77
N THR A 197 -8.64 18.45 -0.46
CA THR A 197 -8.14 17.20 -1.03
C THR A 197 -7.59 17.41 -2.43
N ARG A 198 -6.65 16.53 -2.79
CA ARG A 198 -6.13 16.39 -4.16
C ARG A 198 -6.52 15.02 -4.69
N ARG A 199 -7.20 14.99 -5.82
CA ARG A 199 -7.82 13.77 -6.36
C ARG A 199 -6.84 12.91 -7.16
N LEU A 200 -7.07 11.60 -7.19
CA LEU A 200 -6.39 10.68 -8.11
C LEU A 200 -7.32 10.39 -9.30
N CYS A 201 -6.94 10.86 -10.49
CA CYS A 201 -7.82 10.94 -11.64
C CYS A 201 -7.39 10.00 -12.79
N PRO A 202 -8.30 9.19 -13.34
CA PRO A 202 -8.07 8.39 -14.54
C PRO A 202 -8.45 9.18 -15.79
N CYS A 203 -7.46 9.51 -16.63
CA CYS A 203 -7.65 10.31 -17.84
C CYS A 203 -7.30 9.53 -19.11
N ALA A 204 -8.11 9.66 -20.16
CA ALA A 204 -7.82 9.09 -21.48
C ALA A 204 -8.20 10.07 -22.60
#